data_AF-A0A3D4R1S4-F1
#
_entry.id   AF-A0A3D4R1S4-F1
#
_cell.length_a   1.000
_cell.length_b   1.000
_cell.length_c   1.000
_cell.angle_alpha   90.00
_cell.angle_beta   90.00
_cell.angle_gamma   90.00
#
_symmetry.space_group_name_H-M   'P 1'
#
loop_
_entity.id
_entity.type
_entity.pdbx_description
1 polymer ?
#
loop_
_entity_poly.entity_id
_entity_poly.type
_entity_poly.pdbx_seq_one_letter_code
_entity_poly.pdbx_strand_id
1 'polypeptide(L)'
;NWQALNLLMEKYREQVQCIYIDPPYNTGDDEFVYKDNYQHSSWLAMMKDRLLLMNSALKSNGTFFTSIDHNEISVLRAVLDNVFARENFEGLICWRRRHNQPNDRTKMIGLVAEYLITYAKESAALKISGVGKLDLTGKFSNPDNDPRGDWASKPWKVGADQSGTRYVIETPTGKKLDEEWMGDETTYKTLLDDNRILFPREGGGFPRKKYFKFEREEEGQCATNWWEHSYFGNNAGANATMTSLFGEKNLVSNPKPVELIRGVIQVAGRVVELIADFFAGSGTSGHAVINLNREDGGHRKFILVEMAHYFDTVLLPRIKKVTFSPEWKDGKPKRMASAEEAERSPHIVKVIRLESYEDALNNIAFDDPTGQQAMQFEDYLLQYMLKWETRHSETLLNVENLTKPFSYQLHIHRDGETRAQAVDLPETFAYLLGLNVRKRQVINDSDRRYLIYRGATREGRKVAVIWRETEGWKDKDYTRDKVFVAAQQLTEGVDDVYVNGDSYIPGARALEPLFKARMFADVEA
;
A
#
# COMPACT_ATOMS: atom_id res chain seq x y z
N ASN A 1 -4.25 11.97 5.73
CA ASN A 1 -4.37 10.68 4.98
C ASN A 1 -5.82 10.37 4.59
N TRP A 2 -6.83 10.68 5.41
CA TRP A 2 -8.25 10.49 5.04
C TRP A 2 -8.63 11.14 3.68
N GLN A 3 -8.23 12.40 3.45
CA GLN A 3 -8.49 13.10 2.17
C GLN A 3 -7.87 12.37 0.97
N ALA A 4 -6.64 11.87 1.15
CA ALA A 4 -5.97 11.09 0.11
C ALA A 4 -6.66 9.77 -0.17
N LEU A 5 -7.09 9.05 0.89
CA LEU A 5 -7.90 7.84 0.73
C LEU A 5 -9.18 8.14 -0.07
N ASN A 6 -9.89 9.22 0.26
CA ASN A 6 -11.13 9.59 -0.42
C ASN A 6 -10.89 9.85 -1.93
N LEU A 7 -9.89 10.69 -2.27
CA LEU A 7 -9.51 10.92 -3.67
C LEU A 7 -9.14 9.63 -4.42
N LEU A 8 -8.45 8.71 -3.75
CA LEU A 8 -8.02 7.45 -4.35
C LEU A 8 -9.20 6.50 -4.63
N MET A 9 -10.37 6.68 -4.02
CA MET A 9 -11.48 5.71 -4.12
C MET A 9 -12.03 5.59 -5.54
N GLU A 10 -12.19 6.70 -6.26
CA GLU A 10 -12.71 6.64 -7.64
C GLU A 10 -11.81 5.80 -8.55
N LYS A 11 -10.50 5.78 -8.27
CA LYS A 11 -9.50 5.11 -9.11
C LYS A 11 -9.09 3.73 -8.61
N TYR A 12 -9.01 3.51 -7.30
CA TYR A 12 -8.39 2.32 -6.70
C TYR A 12 -9.33 1.48 -5.83
N ARG A 13 -10.64 1.79 -5.81
CA ARG A 13 -11.64 0.91 -5.19
C ARG A 13 -11.50 -0.51 -5.75
N GLU A 14 -11.45 -1.48 -4.83
CA GLU A 14 -11.33 -2.91 -5.11
C GLU A 14 -10.11 -3.33 -5.94
N GLN A 15 -8.98 -2.61 -5.82
CA GLN A 15 -7.77 -2.89 -6.59
C GLN A 15 -6.53 -3.18 -5.74
N VAL A 16 -6.52 -2.80 -4.47
CA VAL A 16 -5.37 -3.02 -3.58
C VAL A 16 -5.36 -4.47 -3.12
N GLN A 17 -4.22 -5.16 -3.25
CA GLN A 17 -4.09 -6.54 -2.78
C GLN A 17 -3.72 -6.59 -1.30
N CYS A 18 -2.80 -5.73 -0.88
CA CYS A 18 -2.30 -5.71 0.49
C CYS A 18 -2.31 -4.29 1.03
N ILE A 19 -2.96 -4.07 2.17
CA ILE A 19 -2.81 -2.84 2.94
C ILE A 19 -2.03 -3.17 4.20
N TYR A 20 -0.92 -2.47 4.41
CA TYR A 20 -0.22 -2.45 5.69
C TYR A 20 -0.27 -1.03 6.25
N ILE A 21 -0.54 -0.88 7.54
CA ILE A 21 -0.46 0.41 8.22
C ILE A 21 0.26 0.31 9.56
N ASP A 22 0.94 1.39 9.93
CA ASP A 22 1.57 1.60 11.23
C ASP A 22 1.01 2.90 11.86
N PRO A 23 -0.23 2.86 12.39
CA PRO A 23 -0.86 4.05 12.98
C PRO A 23 -0.16 4.49 14.28
N PRO A 24 -0.40 5.71 14.77
CA PRO A 24 0.06 6.12 16.11
C PRO A 24 -0.52 5.19 17.18
N TYR A 25 0.28 4.77 18.15
CA TYR A 25 -0.08 3.75 19.15
C TYR A 25 -0.77 4.31 20.39
N ASN A 26 -0.89 5.63 20.50
CA ASN A 26 -1.50 6.35 21.61
C ASN A 26 -0.82 6.08 22.96
N THR A 27 0.52 6.18 22.99
CA THR A 27 1.34 5.82 24.16
C THR A 27 1.36 6.88 25.26
N GLY A 28 0.93 8.11 24.96
CA GLY A 28 0.95 9.25 25.88
C GLY A 28 2.24 10.08 25.87
N ASP A 29 3.27 9.66 25.12
CA ASP A 29 4.52 10.40 24.94
C ASP A 29 4.46 11.20 23.62
N ASP A 30 4.41 12.54 23.72
CA ASP A 30 4.32 13.45 22.56
C ASP A 30 5.66 13.63 21.79
N GLU A 31 6.57 12.66 21.85
CA GLU A 31 7.83 12.67 21.07
C GLU A 31 7.64 12.30 19.58
N PHE A 32 6.41 11.97 19.15
CA PHE A 32 6.08 11.62 17.76
C PHE A 32 5.68 12.85 16.91
N VAL A 33 5.86 12.73 15.60
CA VAL A 33 5.33 13.69 14.59
C VAL A 33 3.79 13.74 14.63
N TYR A 34 3.17 12.68 15.13
CA TYR A 34 1.76 12.58 15.38
C TYR A 34 1.48 12.86 16.85
N LYS A 35 0.37 13.55 17.13
CA LYS A 35 -0.19 13.56 18.48
C LYS A 35 -0.36 12.11 18.93
N ASP A 36 0.21 11.73 20.06
CA ASP A 36 0.18 10.34 20.55
C ASP A 36 -0.50 10.24 21.92
N ASN A 37 -1.31 11.26 22.23
CA ASN A 37 -2.10 11.39 23.44
C ASN A 37 -3.55 11.82 23.10
N TYR A 38 -4.27 10.93 22.45
CA TYR A 38 -5.70 11.04 22.18
C TYR A 38 -6.50 10.36 23.29
N GLN A 39 -7.70 10.88 23.55
CA GLN A 39 -8.72 10.07 24.21
C GLN A 39 -9.02 8.86 23.31
N HIS A 40 -9.13 7.65 23.91
CA HIS A 40 -9.34 6.42 23.15
C HIS A 40 -10.48 6.54 22.12
N SER A 41 -11.60 7.16 22.50
CA SER A 41 -12.74 7.39 21.60
C SER A 41 -12.39 8.25 20.39
N SER A 42 -11.58 9.30 20.56
CA SER A 42 -11.12 10.15 19.46
C SER A 42 -10.16 9.42 18.52
N TRP A 43 -9.24 8.61 19.09
CA TRP A 43 -8.34 7.77 18.30
C TRP A 43 -9.11 6.76 17.45
N LEU A 44 -10.11 6.09 18.03
CA LEU A 44 -10.97 5.16 17.30
C LEU A 44 -11.77 5.83 16.21
N ALA A 45 -12.36 7.02 16.46
CA ALA A 45 -13.10 7.74 15.45
C ALA A 45 -12.21 8.05 14.24
N MET A 46 -10.99 8.56 14.50
CA MET A 46 -9.98 8.81 13.47
C MET A 46 -9.65 7.53 12.67
N MET A 47 -9.44 6.40 13.35
CA MET A 47 -9.10 5.14 12.70
C MET A 47 -10.28 4.59 11.89
N LYS A 48 -11.49 4.58 12.46
CA LYS A 48 -12.70 4.01 11.83
C LYS A 48 -12.95 4.60 10.44
N ASP A 49 -12.91 5.92 10.31
CA ASP A 49 -13.17 6.60 9.02
C ASP A 49 -12.20 6.16 7.92
N ARG A 50 -10.93 5.94 8.29
CA ARG A 50 -9.89 5.51 7.36
C ARG A 50 -10.03 4.03 7.04
N LEU A 51 -10.31 3.20 8.05
CA LEU A 51 -10.48 1.76 7.89
C LEU A 51 -11.64 1.42 6.95
N LEU A 52 -12.74 2.17 6.97
CA LEU A 52 -13.86 2.01 6.03
C LEU A 52 -13.43 2.23 4.56
N LEU A 53 -12.63 3.27 4.31
CA LEU A 53 -12.08 3.55 2.97
C LEU A 53 -11.04 2.51 2.56
N MET A 54 -10.17 2.08 3.48
CA MET A 54 -9.20 1.01 3.24
C MET A 54 -9.88 -0.31 2.87
N ASN A 55 -10.95 -0.69 3.58
CA ASN A 55 -11.74 -1.88 3.24
C ASN A 55 -12.36 -1.75 1.84
N SER A 56 -12.85 -0.56 1.47
CA SER A 56 -13.36 -0.28 0.11
C SER A 56 -12.27 -0.40 -0.97
N ALA A 57 -11.02 -0.05 -0.66
CA ALA A 57 -9.90 -0.12 -1.58
C ALA A 57 -9.43 -1.55 -1.89
N LEU A 58 -9.61 -2.49 -0.96
CA LEU A 58 -9.13 -3.87 -1.09
C LEU A 58 -9.93 -4.67 -2.14
N LYS A 59 -9.22 -5.49 -2.92
CA LYS A 59 -9.81 -6.61 -3.68
C LYS A 59 -10.55 -7.56 -2.72
N SER A 60 -11.51 -8.34 -3.22
CA SER A 60 -12.24 -9.32 -2.38
C SER A 60 -11.30 -10.31 -1.68
N ASN A 61 -10.27 -10.78 -2.38
CA ASN A 61 -9.20 -11.62 -1.81
C ASN A 61 -8.03 -10.82 -1.20
N GLY A 62 -8.19 -9.51 -0.98
CA GLY A 62 -7.16 -8.64 -0.42
C GLY A 62 -6.97 -8.85 1.07
N THR A 63 -5.81 -8.46 1.59
CA THR A 63 -5.44 -8.58 3.00
C THR A 63 -5.08 -7.23 3.62
N PHE A 64 -5.39 -7.11 4.90
CA PHE A 64 -5.16 -5.93 5.72
C PHE A 64 -4.32 -6.31 6.93
N PHE A 65 -3.27 -5.53 7.18
CA PHE A 65 -2.37 -5.66 8.32
C PHE A 65 -2.25 -4.30 9.00
N THR A 66 -2.33 -4.29 10.33
CA THR A 66 -2.00 -3.10 11.12
C THR A 66 -1.07 -3.47 12.25
N SER A 67 0.02 -2.72 12.38
CA SER A 67 0.86 -2.77 13.57
C SER A 67 0.17 -2.06 14.73
N ILE A 68 0.36 -2.57 15.94
CA ILE A 68 -0.13 -1.97 17.18
C ILE A 68 0.67 -2.51 18.37
N ASP A 69 0.69 -1.78 19.47
CA ASP A 69 1.18 -2.28 20.76
C ASP A 69 0.04 -2.70 21.70
N HIS A 70 0.35 -2.92 22.97
CA HIS A 70 -0.62 -3.34 23.98
C HIS A 70 -1.65 -2.27 24.39
N ASN A 71 -1.46 -0.98 24.09
CA ASN A 71 -2.32 0.09 24.59
C ASN A 71 -3.68 0.07 23.90
N GLU A 72 -3.71 0.03 22.56
CA GLU A 72 -4.94 0.15 21.76
C GLU A 72 -5.40 -1.15 21.10
N ILE A 73 -4.66 -2.26 21.26
CA ILE A 73 -4.95 -3.52 20.57
C ILE A 73 -6.40 -4.02 20.76
N SER A 74 -6.92 -3.95 21.98
CA SER A 74 -8.26 -4.46 22.31
C SER A 74 -9.34 -3.63 21.61
N VAL A 75 -9.15 -2.32 21.60
CA VAL A 75 -10.13 -1.36 21.10
C VAL A 75 -10.08 -1.28 19.57
N LEU A 76 -8.87 -1.25 18.99
CA LEU A 76 -8.66 -1.36 17.53
C LEU A 76 -9.25 -2.65 16.99
N ARG A 77 -9.07 -3.78 17.71
CA ARG A 77 -9.63 -5.07 17.31
C ARG A 77 -11.16 -5.02 17.20
N ALA A 78 -11.83 -4.38 18.14
CA ALA A 78 -13.29 -4.26 18.11
C ALA A 78 -13.78 -3.45 16.89
N VAL A 79 -13.08 -2.37 16.53
CA VAL A 79 -13.40 -1.58 15.33
C VAL A 79 -13.14 -2.38 14.05
N LEU A 80 -12.03 -3.12 13.97
CA LEU A 80 -11.73 -3.96 12.82
C LEU A 80 -12.76 -5.09 12.63
N ASP A 81 -13.25 -5.70 13.71
CA ASP A 81 -14.35 -6.68 13.67
C ASP A 81 -15.61 -6.07 13.03
N ASN A 82 -15.89 -4.78 13.28
CA ASN A 82 -17.02 -4.09 12.69
C ASN A 82 -16.79 -3.73 11.20
N VAL A 83 -15.57 -3.36 10.82
CA VAL A 83 -15.23 -2.92 9.46
C VAL A 83 -15.04 -4.10 8.50
N PHE A 84 -14.34 -5.14 8.93
CA PHE A 84 -13.93 -6.29 8.11
C PHE A 84 -14.78 -7.54 8.35
N ALA A 85 -15.69 -7.52 9.33
CA ALA A 85 -16.40 -8.68 9.86
C ALA A 85 -15.46 -9.66 10.60
N ARG A 86 -15.94 -10.20 11.74
CA ARG A 86 -15.12 -11.00 12.67
C ARG A 86 -14.59 -12.29 12.02
N GLU A 87 -15.39 -12.91 11.17
CA GLU A 87 -15.09 -14.14 10.44
C GLU A 87 -13.94 -13.99 9.44
N ASN A 88 -13.61 -12.77 9.03
CA ASN A 88 -12.50 -12.49 8.11
C ASN A 88 -11.17 -12.26 8.82
N PHE A 89 -11.11 -12.50 10.13
CA PHE A 89 -9.87 -12.45 10.88
C PHE A 89 -8.96 -13.63 10.57
N GLU A 90 -7.73 -13.34 10.16
CA GLU A 90 -6.73 -14.36 9.79
C GLU A 90 -5.74 -14.63 10.93
N GLY A 91 -5.52 -13.68 11.84
CA GLY A 91 -4.70 -13.93 13.03
C GLY A 91 -4.06 -12.70 13.66
N LEU A 92 -3.60 -12.90 14.90
CA LEU A 92 -2.80 -11.94 15.64
C LEU A 92 -1.35 -12.42 15.64
N ILE A 93 -0.49 -11.73 14.91
CA ILE A 93 0.94 -12.03 14.86
C ILE A 93 1.61 -11.28 16.01
N CYS A 94 2.34 -12.01 16.86
CA CYS A 94 3.22 -11.44 17.87
C CYS A 94 4.62 -11.32 17.27
N TRP A 95 5.08 -10.09 17.04
CA TRP A 95 6.41 -9.81 16.50
C TRP A 95 7.36 -9.38 17.61
N ARG A 96 8.46 -10.12 17.78
CA ARG A 96 9.51 -9.77 18.73
C ARG A 96 10.33 -8.61 18.18
N ARG A 97 10.05 -7.39 18.64
CA ARG A 97 10.72 -6.16 18.19
C ARG A 97 12.09 -5.91 18.83
N ARG A 98 12.39 -6.56 19.95
CA ARG A 98 13.66 -6.43 20.68
C ARG A 98 14.47 -7.73 20.60
N HIS A 99 15.75 -7.60 20.23
CA HIS A 99 16.70 -8.70 20.34
C HIS A 99 16.92 -9.09 21.80
N ASN A 100 17.39 -8.12 22.60
CA ASN A 100 17.76 -8.34 23.99
C ASN A 100 16.56 -8.32 24.93
N GLN A 101 16.62 -9.15 25.97
CA GLN A 101 15.70 -9.09 27.09
C GLN A 101 16.01 -7.83 27.93
N PRO A 102 15.02 -6.94 28.19
CA PRO A 102 15.22 -5.82 29.09
C PRO A 102 15.45 -6.32 30.52
N ASN A 103 16.48 -5.79 31.18
CA ASN A 103 16.78 -6.07 32.57
C ASN A 103 16.48 -4.81 33.39
N ASP A 104 15.20 -4.61 33.70
CA ASP A 104 14.69 -3.46 34.44
C ASP A 104 14.05 -3.95 35.74
N ARG A 105 14.66 -3.63 36.87
CA ARG A 105 14.21 -4.08 38.21
C ARG A 105 12.84 -3.49 38.60
N THR A 106 12.38 -2.46 37.92
CA THR A 106 11.09 -1.81 38.19
C THR A 106 9.93 -2.46 37.42
N LYS A 107 10.23 -3.31 36.41
CA LYS A 107 9.22 -3.89 35.53
C LYS A 107 8.95 -5.34 35.86
N MET A 108 7.68 -5.68 36.05
CA MET A 108 7.23 -7.06 36.22
C MET A 108 7.38 -7.87 34.92
N ILE A 109 7.11 -7.26 33.77
CA ILE A 109 7.17 -7.90 32.45
C ILE A 109 7.97 -7.02 31.48
N GLY A 110 8.96 -7.61 30.83
CA GLY A 110 9.68 -6.97 29.73
C GLY A 110 8.87 -6.98 28.45
N LEU A 111 8.29 -5.83 28.07
CA LEU A 111 7.56 -5.68 26.82
C LEU A 111 8.52 -5.68 25.61
N VAL A 112 8.74 -6.88 25.05
CA VAL A 112 9.67 -7.15 23.94
C VAL A 112 8.98 -7.39 22.60
N ALA A 113 7.65 -7.39 22.58
CA ALA A 113 6.86 -7.66 21.39
C ALA A 113 5.91 -6.49 21.08
N GLU A 114 5.56 -6.42 19.80
CA GLU A 114 4.45 -5.66 19.24
C GLU A 114 3.58 -6.64 18.44
N TYR A 115 2.42 -6.18 17.98
CA TYR A 115 1.44 -7.04 17.35
C TYR A 115 1.13 -6.58 15.93
N LEU A 116 0.78 -7.53 15.06
CA LEU A 116 0.12 -7.25 13.79
C LEU A 116 -1.25 -7.94 13.79
N ILE A 117 -2.31 -7.14 13.70
CA ILE A 117 -3.68 -7.66 13.52
C ILE A 117 -3.91 -7.86 12.02
N THR A 118 -4.29 -9.08 11.62
CA THR A 118 -4.42 -9.47 10.22
C THR A 118 -5.85 -9.84 9.86
N TYR A 119 -6.40 -9.24 8.81
CA TYR A 119 -7.69 -9.59 8.21
C TYR A 119 -7.54 -9.86 6.72
N ALA A 120 -8.43 -10.69 6.19
CA ALA A 120 -8.79 -10.65 4.78
C ALA A 120 -9.97 -9.68 4.58
N LYS A 121 -10.19 -9.18 3.37
CA LYS A 121 -11.48 -8.57 3.03
C LYS A 121 -12.59 -9.62 3.02
N GLU A 122 -12.33 -10.74 2.34
CA GLU A 122 -13.15 -11.95 2.38
C GLU A 122 -12.24 -13.18 2.56
N SER A 123 -12.27 -13.81 3.74
CA SER A 123 -11.41 -14.96 4.07
C SER A 123 -11.62 -16.14 3.13
N ALA A 124 -12.88 -16.39 2.74
CA ALA A 124 -13.21 -17.44 1.79
C ALA A 124 -12.58 -17.18 0.40
N ALA A 125 -12.67 -15.95 -0.10
CA ALA A 125 -12.09 -15.57 -1.39
C ALA A 125 -10.54 -15.65 -1.36
N LEU A 126 -9.91 -15.22 -0.26
CA LEU A 126 -8.47 -15.36 -0.06
C LEU A 126 -8.04 -16.83 -0.14
N LYS A 127 -8.72 -17.72 0.59
CA LYS A 127 -8.43 -19.16 0.61
C LYS A 127 -8.57 -19.81 -0.76
N ILE A 128 -9.59 -19.42 -1.53
CA ILE A 128 -9.79 -19.89 -2.91
C ILE A 128 -8.66 -19.39 -3.83
N SER A 129 -8.28 -18.12 -3.72
CA SER A 129 -7.21 -17.53 -4.54
C SER A 129 -5.81 -18.05 -4.20
N GLY A 130 -5.65 -18.60 -3.00
CA GLY A 130 -4.39 -19.07 -2.44
C GLY A 130 -3.71 -18.03 -1.54
N VAL A 131 -3.12 -18.53 -0.45
CA VAL A 131 -2.38 -17.74 0.52
C VAL A 131 -0.90 -17.65 0.16
N GLY A 132 -0.25 -16.58 0.63
CA GLY A 132 1.19 -16.42 0.51
C GLY A 132 1.97 -17.36 1.44
N LYS A 133 3.28 -17.47 1.21
CA LYS A 133 4.20 -18.34 1.95
C LYS A 133 5.49 -17.60 2.26
N LEU A 134 6.12 -17.98 3.36
CA LEU A 134 7.44 -17.49 3.77
C LEU A 134 8.54 -18.39 3.24
N ASP A 135 9.75 -17.83 3.21
CA ASP A 135 10.97 -18.59 2.93
C ASP A 135 11.21 -19.65 4.02
N LEU A 136 11.91 -20.72 3.63
CA LEU A 136 12.20 -21.81 4.56
C LEU A 136 13.13 -21.36 5.68
N THR A 137 12.71 -21.64 6.92
CA THR A 137 13.52 -21.38 8.13
C THR A 137 14.24 -22.62 8.66
N GLY A 138 13.93 -23.80 8.09
CA GLY A 138 14.52 -25.08 8.49
C GLY A 138 15.99 -25.23 8.05
N LYS A 139 16.75 -26.03 8.80
CA LYS A 139 18.09 -26.46 8.38
C LYS A 139 17.98 -27.71 7.51
N PHE A 140 18.59 -27.67 6.33
CA PHE A 140 18.66 -28.78 5.40
C PHE A 140 20.13 -29.11 5.12
N SER A 141 20.41 -30.38 4.86
CA SER A 141 21.76 -30.87 4.54
C SER A 141 21.65 -32.19 3.78
N ASN A 142 22.69 -32.56 3.02
CA ASN A 142 22.74 -33.83 2.30
C ASN A 142 23.84 -34.78 2.84
N PRO A 143 23.71 -35.33 4.07
CA PRO A 143 24.77 -36.12 4.69
C PRO A 143 24.99 -37.49 4.04
N ASP A 144 24.01 -38.01 3.30
CA ASP A 144 24.04 -39.32 2.65
C ASP A 144 24.23 -39.24 1.13
N ASN A 145 24.57 -38.06 0.60
CA ASN A 145 24.77 -37.81 -0.83
C ASN A 145 23.56 -38.25 -1.69
N ASP A 146 22.34 -38.05 -1.20
CA ASP A 146 21.13 -38.30 -1.98
C ASP A 146 21.16 -37.44 -3.26
N PRO A 147 20.94 -38.02 -4.46
CA PRO A 147 21.05 -37.30 -5.72
C PRO A 147 20.04 -36.14 -5.86
N ARG A 148 19.00 -36.11 -5.03
CA ARG A 148 17.98 -35.05 -4.98
C ARG A 148 18.43 -33.81 -4.19
N GLY A 149 19.59 -33.85 -3.54
CA GLY A 149 20.18 -32.72 -2.83
C GLY A 149 19.78 -32.63 -1.36
N ASP A 150 19.88 -31.43 -0.78
CA ASP A 150 19.66 -31.19 0.65
C ASP A 150 18.26 -31.60 1.12
N TRP A 151 18.19 -32.26 2.27
CA TRP A 151 16.94 -32.69 2.88
C TRP A 151 16.94 -32.49 4.40
N ALA A 152 15.75 -32.54 4.97
CA ALA A 152 15.54 -32.69 6.40
C ALA A 152 14.58 -33.86 6.64
N SER A 153 14.42 -34.29 7.90
CA SER A 153 13.61 -35.47 8.18
C SER A 153 12.68 -35.28 9.37
N LYS A 154 11.52 -35.96 9.32
CA LYS A 154 10.58 -36.06 10.42
C LYS A 154 10.33 -37.53 10.79
N PRO A 155 10.02 -37.86 12.05
CA PRO A 155 9.62 -39.21 12.42
C PRO A 155 8.48 -39.72 11.53
N TRP A 156 8.61 -40.95 11.01
CA TRP A 156 7.48 -41.67 10.43
C TRP A 156 6.74 -42.32 11.59
N LYS A 157 6.02 -41.51 12.36
CA LYS A 157 5.27 -41.94 13.54
C LYS A 157 4.05 -41.03 13.69
N VAL A 158 2.95 -41.59 14.15
CA VAL A 158 1.74 -40.81 14.42
C VAL A 158 2.00 -39.78 15.52
N GLY A 159 1.44 -38.58 15.37
CA GLY A 159 1.44 -37.57 16.44
C GLY A 159 0.47 -37.95 17.56
N ALA A 160 0.62 -37.36 18.75
CA ALA A 160 -0.19 -37.71 19.93
C ALA A 160 -1.72 -37.58 19.71
N ASP A 161 -2.14 -36.66 18.84
CA ASP A 161 -3.56 -36.35 18.58
C ASP A 161 -4.02 -36.75 17.16
N GLN A 162 -3.33 -37.72 16.53
CA GLN A 162 -3.66 -38.17 15.17
C GLN A 162 -3.96 -39.66 15.16
N SER A 163 -4.83 -40.09 14.25
CA SER A 163 -5.04 -41.50 13.94
C SER A 163 -4.05 -41.94 12.87
N GLY A 164 -3.41 -43.08 13.09
CA GLY A 164 -2.49 -43.69 12.14
C GLY A 164 -2.98 -45.04 11.66
N THR A 165 -2.07 -45.80 11.06
CA THR A 165 -2.30 -47.20 10.70
C THR A 165 -1.31 -48.07 11.44
N ARG A 166 -1.78 -49.15 12.08
CA ARG A 166 -0.92 -50.09 12.80
C ARG A 166 -0.45 -51.21 11.88
N TYR A 167 0.87 -51.37 11.77
CA TYR A 167 1.53 -52.46 11.05
C TYR A 167 2.96 -52.63 11.56
N VAL A 168 3.60 -53.73 11.17
CA VAL A 168 4.98 -54.03 11.60
C VAL A 168 5.97 -53.50 10.59
N ILE A 169 6.95 -52.73 11.06
CA ILE A 169 8.13 -52.34 10.28
C ILE A 169 9.33 -53.13 10.79
N GLU A 170 10.02 -53.85 9.91
CA GLU A 170 11.31 -54.45 10.19
C GLU A 170 12.43 -53.47 9.82
N THR A 171 13.27 -53.14 10.79
CA THR A 171 14.44 -52.26 10.60
C THR A 171 15.58 -53.02 9.89
N PRO A 172 16.55 -52.31 9.29
CA PRO A 172 17.75 -52.93 8.71
C PRO A 172 18.54 -53.86 9.65
N THR A 173 18.45 -53.66 10.97
CA THR A 173 19.10 -54.54 11.97
C THR A 173 18.24 -55.76 12.35
N GLY A 174 17.10 -55.99 11.68
CA GLY A 174 16.15 -57.08 11.96
C GLY A 174 15.21 -56.82 13.14
N LYS A 175 15.27 -55.64 13.79
CA LYS A 175 14.35 -55.28 14.87
C LYS A 175 12.96 -54.99 14.30
N LYS A 176 11.92 -55.62 14.86
CA LYS A 176 10.52 -55.41 14.49
C LYS A 176 9.87 -54.34 15.36
N LEU A 177 9.18 -53.41 14.73
CA LEU A 177 8.45 -52.30 15.36
C LEU A 177 6.96 -52.46 15.03
N ASP A 178 6.17 -52.97 15.99
CA ASP A 178 4.70 -53.05 15.89
C ASP A 178 4.08 -51.83 16.58
N GLU A 179 3.66 -50.87 15.77
CA GLU A 179 3.40 -49.51 16.22
C GLU A 179 2.35 -48.87 15.31
N GLU A 180 1.73 -47.79 15.79
CA GLU A 180 0.85 -46.95 14.95
C GLU A 180 1.67 -45.89 14.20
N TRP A 181 1.50 -45.84 12.87
CA TRP A 181 2.33 -45.08 11.95
C TRP A 181 1.53 -43.99 11.20
N MET A 182 2.23 -42.97 10.70
CA MET A 182 1.64 -41.77 10.07
C MET A 182 0.84 -42.04 8.78
N GLY A 183 1.08 -43.16 8.10
CA GLY A 183 0.39 -43.56 6.89
C GLY A 183 0.42 -45.07 6.73
N ASP A 184 -0.36 -45.61 5.79
CA ASP A 184 -0.48 -47.04 5.57
C ASP A 184 0.82 -47.73 5.13
N GLU A 185 0.83 -49.06 5.22
CA GLU A 185 2.00 -49.88 4.90
C GLU A 185 2.41 -49.76 3.43
N THR A 186 1.45 -49.56 2.52
CA THR A 186 1.69 -49.37 1.09
C THR A 186 2.48 -48.08 0.83
N THR A 187 2.03 -46.97 1.41
CA THR A 187 2.69 -45.66 1.34
C THR A 187 4.08 -45.72 1.93
N TYR A 188 4.23 -46.40 3.07
CA TYR A 188 5.53 -46.63 3.68
C TYR A 188 6.49 -47.38 2.74
N LYS A 189 6.04 -48.49 2.12
CA LYS A 189 6.84 -49.27 1.17
C LYS A 189 7.25 -48.44 -0.04
N THR A 190 6.32 -47.70 -0.64
CA THR A 190 6.63 -46.79 -1.77
C THR A 190 7.69 -45.75 -1.39
N LEU A 191 7.59 -45.14 -0.20
CA LEU A 191 8.58 -44.16 0.27
C LEU A 191 9.93 -44.81 0.62
N LEU A 192 9.93 -46.05 1.09
CA LEU A 192 11.15 -46.81 1.35
C LEU A 192 11.88 -47.12 0.04
N ASP A 193 11.14 -47.60 -0.97
CA ASP A 193 11.66 -47.92 -2.30
C ASP A 193 12.20 -46.66 -3.01
N ASP A 194 11.57 -45.51 -2.80
CA ASP A 194 12.03 -44.19 -3.28
C ASP A 194 13.15 -43.58 -2.40
N ASN A 195 13.77 -44.35 -1.50
CA ASN A 195 14.85 -43.91 -0.61
C ASN A 195 14.49 -42.63 0.21
N ARG A 196 13.20 -42.45 0.53
CA ARG A 196 12.68 -41.36 1.37
C ARG A 196 12.54 -41.76 2.83
N ILE A 197 12.67 -43.04 3.16
CA ILE A 197 12.73 -43.51 4.54
C ILE A 197 14.19 -43.75 4.93
N LEU A 198 14.60 -43.20 6.07
CA LEU A 198 15.89 -43.49 6.69
C LEU A 198 15.71 -44.07 8.09
N PHE A 199 16.68 -44.89 8.49
CA PHE A 199 16.74 -45.49 9.82
C PHE A 199 17.96 -44.92 10.57
N PRO A 200 17.76 -44.05 11.58
CA PRO A 200 18.87 -43.50 12.37
C PRO A 200 19.51 -44.60 13.23
N ARG A 201 20.63 -44.29 13.89
CA ARG A 201 21.38 -45.23 14.77
C ARG A 201 21.79 -46.51 14.04
N GLU A 202 22.51 -46.35 12.92
CA GLU A 202 23.05 -47.47 12.12
C GLU A 202 21.97 -48.49 11.70
N GLY A 203 20.77 -48.00 11.41
CA GLY A 203 19.65 -48.85 11.02
C GLY A 203 18.74 -49.31 12.16
N GLY A 204 19.09 -49.15 13.44
CA GLY A 204 18.28 -49.67 14.56
C GLY A 204 17.21 -48.73 15.13
N GLY A 205 17.20 -47.47 14.68
CA GLY A 205 16.27 -46.43 15.14
C GLY A 205 14.89 -46.48 14.47
N PHE A 206 13.97 -45.65 14.94
CA PHE A 206 12.65 -45.52 14.33
C PHE A 206 12.74 -44.87 12.94
N PRO A 207 11.93 -45.31 11.95
CA PRO A 207 11.97 -44.77 10.59
C PRO A 207 11.66 -43.26 10.60
N ARG A 208 12.37 -42.51 9.75
CA ARG A 208 12.12 -41.09 9.50
C ARG A 208 11.92 -40.85 8.01
N LYS A 209 10.96 -40.00 7.67
CA LYS A 209 10.71 -39.58 6.29
C LYS A 209 11.56 -38.35 5.96
N LYS A 210 12.37 -38.44 4.91
CA LYS A 210 13.04 -37.32 4.24
C LYS A 210 12.01 -36.44 3.53
N TYR A 211 12.24 -35.14 3.57
CA TYR A 211 11.58 -34.16 2.71
C TYR A 211 12.66 -33.22 2.17
N PHE A 212 12.68 -33.04 0.86
CA PHE A 212 13.77 -32.36 0.17
C PHE A 212 13.57 -30.84 0.19
N LYS A 213 14.69 -30.12 0.23
CA LYS A 213 14.69 -28.66 0.29
C LYS A 213 13.96 -28.05 -0.90
N PHE A 214 14.26 -28.50 -2.13
CA PHE A 214 13.64 -27.97 -3.35
C PHE A 214 12.11 -28.15 -3.36
N GLU A 215 11.60 -29.30 -2.91
CA GLU A 215 10.14 -29.55 -2.80
C GLU A 215 9.51 -28.56 -1.81
N ARG A 216 10.20 -28.29 -0.70
CA ARG A 216 9.74 -27.34 0.31
C ARG A 216 9.82 -25.89 -0.14
N GLU A 217 10.81 -25.53 -0.94
CA GLU A 217 10.95 -24.19 -1.51
C GLU A 217 9.81 -23.91 -2.50
N GLU A 218 9.41 -24.92 -3.27
CA GLU A 218 8.24 -24.83 -4.16
C GLU A 218 6.91 -24.72 -3.38
N GLU A 219 6.75 -25.50 -2.29
CA GLU A 219 5.56 -25.44 -1.42
C GLU A 219 5.47 -24.14 -0.61
N GLY A 220 6.63 -23.60 -0.21
CA GLY A 220 6.78 -22.52 0.75
C GLY A 220 6.38 -22.88 2.20
N GLN A 221 6.78 -22.05 3.16
CA GLN A 221 6.45 -22.26 4.57
C GLN A 221 5.21 -21.45 4.98
N CYS A 222 4.27 -22.09 5.70
CA CYS A 222 3.18 -21.35 6.34
C CYS A 222 3.74 -20.43 7.42
N ALA A 223 3.24 -19.19 7.51
CA ALA A 223 3.61 -18.29 8.58
C ALA A 223 3.05 -18.79 9.92
N THR A 224 3.86 -18.68 10.97
CA THR A 224 3.39 -18.80 12.35
C THR A 224 2.86 -17.45 12.81
N ASN A 225 2.13 -17.43 13.92
CA ASN A 225 1.73 -16.20 14.60
C ASN A 225 2.79 -15.70 15.60
N TRP A 226 4.02 -16.22 15.54
CA TRP A 226 5.14 -15.82 16.38
C TRP A 226 6.34 -15.45 15.51
N TRP A 227 6.55 -14.16 15.30
CA TRP A 227 7.51 -13.62 14.36
C TRP A 227 8.77 -13.19 15.09
N GLU A 228 9.80 -14.02 14.97
CA GLU A 228 11.09 -13.80 15.63
C GLU A 228 11.92 -12.71 14.94
N HIS A 229 12.61 -11.93 15.77
CA HIS A 229 13.37 -10.77 15.33
C HIS A 229 14.53 -11.13 14.37
N SER A 230 14.99 -12.39 14.41
CA SER A 230 16.11 -12.87 13.60
C SER A 230 15.74 -13.00 12.13
N TYR A 231 14.45 -13.15 11.84
CA TYR A 231 13.94 -13.30 10.48
C TYR A 231 13.16 -12.07 10.02
N PHE A 232 12.39 -11.45 10.91
CA PHE A 232 11.53 -10.29 10.60
C PHE A 232 12.13 -8.94 11.06
N GLY A 233 13.41 -8.93 11.44
CA GLY A 233 14.09 -7.72 11.88
C GLY A 233 13.66 -7.23 13.27
N ASN A 234 14.27 -6.14 13.71
CA ASN A 234 14.03 -5.49 15.01
C ASN A 234 14.22 -3.97 14.91
N ASN A 235 13.82 -3.25 15.97
CA ASN A 235 13.91 -1.78 16.01
C ASN A 235 15.36 -1.27 15.88
N ALA A 236 16.34 -1.97 16.44
CA ALA A 236 17.74 -1.55 16.34
C ALA A 236 18.27 -1.66 14.89
N GLY A 237 17.92 -2.74 14.19
CA GLY A 237 18.22 -2.92 12.78
C GLY A 237 17.55 -1.87 11.91
N ALA A 238 16.27 -1.55 12.16
CA ALA A 238 15.56 -0.51 11.44
C ALA A 238 16.20 0.89 11.61
N ASN A 239 16.62 1.24 12.83
CA ASN A 239 17.38 2.47 13.11
C ASN A 239 18.74 2.49 12.40
N ALA A 240 19.45 1.34 12.35
CA ALA A 240 20.70 1.22 11.62
C ALA A 240 20.51 1.41 10.11
N THR A 241 19.41 0.89 9.54
CA THR A 241 19.03 1.11 8.14
C THR A 241 18.81 2.59 7.85
N MET A 242 18.07 3.31 8.72
CA MET A 242 17.88 4.76 8.59
C MET A 242 19.20 5.52 8.70
N THR A 243 20.05 5.18 9.68
CA THR A 243 21.37 5.80 9.83
C THR A 243 22.24 5.57 8.59
N SER A 244 22.21 4.37 8.00
CA SER A 244 22.98 4.05 6.80
C SER A 244 22.50 4.85 5.59
N LEU A 245 21.18 5.03 5.45
CA LEU A 245 20.57 5.78 4.36
C LEU A 245 20.84 7.28 4.44
N PHE A 246 20.80 7.87 5.65
CA PHE A 246 20.83 9.31 5.84
C PHE A 246 22.16 9.85 6.39
N GLY A 247 22.99 9.00 6.99
CA GLY A 247 24.21 9.41 7.68
C GLY A 247 23.96 10.04 9.06
N GLU A 248 22.71 10.07 9.50
CA GLU A 248 22.28 10.68 10.76
C GLU A 248 21.59 9.65 11.65
N LYS A 249 22.00 9.60 12.92
CA LYS A 249 21.40 8.71 13.92
C LYS A 249 20.10 9.32 14.43
N ASN A 250 19.12 8.48 14.70
CA ASN A 250 17.84 8.87 15.32
C ASN A 250 17.05 9.93 14.53
N LEU A 251 17.27 10.04 13.22
CA LEU A 251 16.47 10.91 12.34
C LEU A 251 14.95 10.61 12.44
N VAL A 252 14.64 9.35 12.70
CA VAL A 252 13.27 8.86 12.89
C VAL A 252 13.20 8.06 14.19
N SER A 253 12.15 8.31 14.96
CA SER A 253 11.82 7.47 16.11
C SER A 253 11.16 6.17 15.65
N ASN A 254 11.71 5.03 16.07
CA ASN A 254 11.11 3.70 15.93
C ASN A 254 10.60 3.30 14.52
N PRO A 255 11.40 3.45 13.45
CA PRO A 255 11.00 2.95 12.14
C PRO A 255 10.78 1.43 12.16
N LYS A 256 9.81 0.93 11.41
CA LYS A 256 9.63 -0.51 11.22
C LYS A 256 10.74 -1.09 10.33
N PRO A 257 11.22 -2.32 10.60
CA PRO A 257 12.22 -2.98 9.77
C PRO A 257 11.63 -3.42 8.42
N VAL A 258 12.47 -3.43 7.38
CA VAL A 258 12.07 -3.80 6.01
C VAL A 258 11.68 -5.28 5.93
N GLU A 259 12.36 -6.11 6.72
CA GLU A 259 12.16 -7.55 6.81
C GLU A 259 10.76 -7.90 7.34
N LEU A 260 10.23 -7.10 8.27
CA LEU A 260 8.87 -7.27 8.76
C LEU A 260 7.86 -7.07 7.64
N ILE A 261 8.01 -6.00 6.86
CA ILE A 261 7.08 -5.69 5.76
C ILE A 261 7.27 -6.66 4.58
N ARG A 262 8.50 -7.14 4.34
CA ARG A 262 8.75 -8.25 3.41
C ARG A 262 7.91 -9.47 3.79
N GLY A 263 7.93 -9.85 5.08
CA GLY A 263 7.12 -10.94 5.61
C GLY A 263 5.62 -10.71 5.40
N VAL A 264 5.13 -9.50 5.67
CA VAL A 264 3.72 -9.11 5.41
C VAL A 264 3.35 -9.31 3.94
N ILE A 265 4.17 -8.80 3.01
CA ILE A 265 3.90 -8.93 1.57
C ILE A 265 3.94 -10.40 1.12
N GLN A 266 4.87 -11.20 1.66
CA GLN A 266 5.00 -12.62 1.34
C GLN A 266 3.78 -13.44 1.77
N VAL A 267 3.10 -13.08 2.86
CA VAL A 267 1.92 -13.82 3.37
C VAL A 267 0.59 -13.24 2.88
N ALA A 268 0.58 -12.00 2.38
CA ALA A 268 -0.61 -11.24 2.00
C ALA A 268 -1.48 -11.89 0.91
N GLY A 269 -0.92 -12.81 0.14
CA GLY A 269 -1.62 -13.57 -0.90
C GLY A 269 -0.64 -14.23 -1.86
N ARG A 270 -1.14 -15.11 -2.74
CA ARG A 270 -0.30 -15.77 -3.75
C ARG A 270 0.32 -14.80 -4.75
N VAL A 271 -0.42 -13.76 -5.14
CA VAL A 271 0.01 -12.72 -6.08
C VAL A 271 -0.31 -11.36 -5.47
N VAL A 272 0.72 -10.53 -5.32
CA VAL A 272 0.59 -9.19 -4.72
C VAL A 272 1.03 -8.11 -5.69
N GLU A 273 0.08 -7.58 -6.47
CA GLU A 273 0.38 -6.58 -7.51
C GLU A 273 0.45 -5.14 -6.97
N LEU A 274 -0.40 -4.80 -6.01
CA LEU A 274 -0.53 -3.45 -5.47
C LEU A 274 -0.59 -3.50 -3.94
N ILE A 275 0.37 -2.82 -3.32
CA ILE A 275 0.48 -2.63 -1.88
C ILE A 275 0.13 -1.18 -1.57
N ALA A 276 -0.60 -0.92 -0.49
CA ALA A 276 -0.81 0.44 -0.01
C ALA A 276 -0.47 0.58 1.46
N ASP A 277 0.10 1.72 1.81
CA ASP A 277 0.36 2.12 3.18
C ASP A 277 -0.07 3.57 3.37
N PHE A 278 -1.12 3.74 4.17
CA PHE A 278 -1.77 5.03 4.40
C PHE A 278 -1.25 5.74 5.67
N PHE A 279 -0.29 5.12 6.35
CA PHE A 279 0.51 5.64 7.44
C PHE A 279 1.98 5.35 7.13
N ALA A 280 2.41 5.81 5.95
CA ALA A 280 3.66 5.35 5.32
C ALA A 280 4.90 5.61 6.18
N GLY A 281 4.83 6.61 7.06
CA GLY A 281 5.88 6.94 7.99
C GLY A 281 7.19 7.14 7.23
N SER A 282 8.22 6.47 7.71
CA SER A 282 9.54 6.57 7.11
C SER A 282 9.63 5.99 5.69
N GLY A 283 8.61 5.31 5.18
CA GLY A 283 8.60 4.69 3.85
C GLY A 283 9.08 3.24 3.82
N THR A 284 8.98 2.51 4.93
CA THR A 284 9.42 1.11 5.01
C THR A 284 8.69 0.21 4.03
N SER A 285 7.39 0.39 3.84
CA SER A 285 6.58 -0.40 2.91
C SER A 285 7.03 -0.25 1.46
N GLY A 286 7.29 0.98 1.00
CA GLY A 286 7.85 1.22 -0.33
C GLY A 286 9.25 0.62 -0.50
N HIS A 287 10.10 0.74 0.53
CA HIS A 287 11.44 0.12 0.52
C HIS A 287 11.35 -1.41 0.37
N ALA A 288 10.47 -2.08 1.12
CA ALA A 288 10.28 -3.53 1.03
C ALA A 288 9.82 -3.96 -0.38
N VAL A 289 8.86 -3.25 -0.97
CA VAL A 289 8.39 -3.53 -2.34
C VAL A 289 9.50 -3.39 -3.37
N ILE A 290 10.32 -2.33 -3.27
CA ILE A 290 11.45 -2.10 -4.17
C ILE A 290 12.49 -3.22 -4.07
N ASN A 291 12.82 -3.66 -2.85
CA ASN A 291 13.77 -4.75 -2.65
C ASN A 291 13.24 -6.07 -3.19
N LEU A 292 11.97 -6.41 -2.89
CA LEU A 292 11.34 -7.62 -3.43
C LEU A 292 11.38 -7.66 -4.96
N ASN A 293 10.99 -6.56 -5.63
CA ASN A 293 11.04 -6.52 -7.09
C ASN A 293 12.46 -6.69 -7.65
N ARG A 294 13.50 -6.18 -6.98
CA ARG A 294 14.89 -6.44 -7.36
C ARG A 294 15.27 -7.90 -7.22
N GLU A 295 14.92 -8.48 -6.08
CA GLU A 295 15.28 -9.84 -5.69
C GLU A 295 14.63 -10.87 -6.62
N ASP A 296 13.32 -10.74 -6.87
CA ASP A 296 12.54 -11.76 -7.58
C ASP A 296 12.09 -11.35 -9.00
N GLY A 297 12.41 -10.15 -9.46
CA GLY A 297 11.99 -9.65 -10.77
C GLY A 297 10.51 -9.29 -10.86
N GLY A 298 9.79 -9.23 -9.75
CA GLY A 298 8.38 -8.87 -9.70
C GLY A 298 8.09 -7.43 -10.13
N HIS A 299 6.81 -7.15 -10.41
CA HIS A 299 6.34 -5.84 -10.87
C HIS A 299 5.34 -5.21 -9.91
N ARG A 300 5.57 -5.42 -8.61
CA ARG A 300 4.70 -4.93 -7.55
C ARG A 300 4.72 -3.40 -7.52
N LYS A 301 3.56 -2.80 -7.34
CA LYS A 301 3.36 -1.35 -7.21
C LYS A 301 3.04 -1.00 -5.76
N PHE A 302 3.33 0.23 -5.38
CA PHE A 302 3.00 0.74 -4.06
C PHE A 302 2.30 2.09 -4.12
N ILE A 303 1.43 2.35 -3.14
CA ILE A 303 0.86 3.66 -2.82
C ILE A 303 1.26 3.97 -1.38
N LEU A 304 1.90 5.12 -1.16
CA LEU A 304 2.28 5.60 0.15
C LEU A 304 1.59 6.93 0.40
N VAL A 305 0.95 7.07 1.56
CA VAL A 305 0.36 8.34 2.01
C VAL A 305 0.98 8.74 3.33
N GLU A 306 1.46 9.98 3.36
CA GLU A 306 2.05 10.62 4.53
C GLU A 306 1.62 12.09 4.54
N MET A 307 1.67 12.73 5.71
CA MET A 307 1.32 14.13 5.91
C MET A 307 2.47 14.91 6.55
N ALA A 308 2.30 16.23 6.61
CA ALA A 308 3.26 17.17 7.19
C ALA A 308 4.67 17.15 6.56
N HIS A 309 5.60 17.86 7.19
CA HIS A 309 6.99 18.02 6.72
C HIS A 309 7.78 16.70 6.65
N TYR A 310 7.27 15.66 7.30
CA TYR A 310 7.89 14.34 7.33
C TYR A 310 7.93 13.67 5.96
N PHE A 311 6.94 13.96 5.10
CA PHE A 311 6.95 13.53 3.70
C PHE A 311 8.22 14.00 2.98
N ASP A 312 8.58 15.28 3.13
CA ASP A 312 9.67 15.93 2.40
C ASP A 312 11.05 15.64 3.00
N THR A 313 11.11 15.48 4.33
CA THR A 313 12.37 15.30 5.07
C THR A 313 12.80 13.83 5.16
N VAL A 314 11.86 12.88 5.13
CA VAL A 314 12.16 11.46 5.36
C VAL A 314 11.61 10.55 4.26
N LEU A 315 10.29 10.53 4.04
CA LEU A 315 9.67 9.56 3.14
C LEU A 315 10.19 9.69 1.70
N LEU A 316 10.08 10.88 1.11
CA LEU A 316 10.52 11.13 -0.26
C LEU A 316 12.03 10.91 -0.44
N PRO A 317 12.92 11.43 0.43
CA PRO A 317 14.35 11.11 0.38
C PRO A 317 14.65 9.62 0.51
N ARG A 318 13.98 8.88 1.40
CA ARG A 318 14.18 7.42 1.53
C ARG A 318 13.84 6.73 0.22
N ILE A 319 12.66 6.97 -0.34
CA ILE A 319 12.23 6.34 -1.60
C ILE A 319 13.20 6.66 -2.74
N LYS A 320 13.63 7.92 -2.89
CA LYS A 320 14.65 8.30 -3.88
C LYS A 320 15.95 7.52 -3.70
N LYS A 321 16.46 7.43 -2.47
CA LYS A 321 17.71 6.72 -2.15
C LYS A 321 17.61 5.23 -2.46
N VAL A 322 16.56 4.58 -1.96
CA VAL A 322 16.41 3.14 -2.13
C VAL A 322 16.07 2.77 -3.56
N THR A 323 15.43 3.63 -4.35
CA THR A 323 15.28 3.44 -5.81
C THR A 323 16.61 3.56 -6.53
N PHE A 324 17.49 4.49 -6.12
CA PHE A 324 18.77 4.76 -6.77
C PHE A 324 19.82 3.67 -6.53
N SER A 325 19.94 3.16 -5.30
CA SER A 325 20.93 2.14 -4.96
C SER A 325 20.40 1.18 -3.89
N PRO A 326 20.72 -0.13 -3.98
CA PRO A 326 20.30 -1.12 -3.02
C PRO A 326 21.07 -1.04 -1.69
N GLU A 327 22.29 -0.51 -1.68
CA GLU A 327 23.15 -0.51 -0.50
C GLU A 327 23.68 0.89 -0.20
N TRP A 328 23.49 1.31 1.06
CA TRP A 328 23.91 2.62 1.54
C TRP A 328 24.75 2.48 2.81
N LYS A 329 25.66 3.42 3.01
CA LYS A 329 26.42 3.58 4.24
C LYS A 329 26.72 5.06 4.45
N ASP A 330 26.48 5.55 5.66
CA ASP A 330 26.77 6.93 6.08
C ASP A 330 26.23 7.98 5.07
N GLY A 331 25.00 7.77 4.59
CA GLY A 331 24.35 8.71 3.67
C GLY A 331 24.76 8.59 2.21
N LYS A 332 25.70 7.69 1.86
CA LYS A 332 26.27 7.51 0.52
C LYS A 332 25.98 6.11 -0.05
N PRO A 333 25.80 5.98 -1.38
CA PRO A 333 25.65 4.67 -2.00
C PRO A 333 26.95 3.87 -1.84
N LYS A 334 26.87 2.66 -1.28
CA LYS A 334 28.01 1.76 -1.10
C LYS A 334 28.44 1.13 -2.42
N ARG A 335 27.47 0.90 -3.31
CA ARG A 335 27.67 0.47 -4.70
C ARG A 335 26.57 1.01 -5.59
N MET A 336 26.79 0.95 -6.90
CA MET A 336 25.73 1.16 -7.87
C MET A 336 24.85 -0.10 -8.00
N ALA A 337 23.59 0.11 -8.37
CA ALA A 337 22.72 -0.97 -8.81
C ALA A 337 23.31 -1.62 -10.07
N SER A 338 23.20 -2.94 -10.20
CA SER A 338 23.46 -3.63 -11.47
C SER A 338 22.44 -3.20 -12.52
N ALA A 339 22.71 -3.50 -13.80
CA ALA A 339 21.75 -3.20 -14.88
C ALA A 339 20.39 -3.88 -14.63
N GLU A 340 20.43 -5.14 -14.19
CA GLU A 340 19.23 -5.93 -13.85
C GLU A 340 18.48 -5.34 -12.63
N GLU A 341 19.18 -4.95 -11.57
CA GLU A 341 18.57 -4.30 -10.41
C GLU A 341 17.95 -2.94 -10.77
N ALA A 342 18.59 -2.19 -11.67
CA ALA A 342 18.09 -0.90 -12.14
C ALA A 342 16.84 -1.06 -13.01
N GLU A 343 16.79 -2.08 -13.87
CA GLU A 343 15.61 -2.43 -14.67
C GLU A 343 14.42 -2.88 -13.81
N ARG A 344 14.70 -3.61 -12.72
CA ARG A 344 13.67 -4.07 -11.76
C ARG A 344 13.20 -3.01 -10.77
N SER A 345 13.96 -1.92 -10.64
CA SER A 345 13.61 -0.81 -9.74
C SER A 345 12.55 0.10 -10.38
N PRO A 346 11.71 0.79 -9.60
CA PRO A 346 10.77 1.75 -10.17
C PRO A 346 11.50 2.85 -10.94
N HIS A 347 11.21 3.01 -12.22
CA HIS A 347 11.77 4.09 -13.04
C HIS A 347 11.13 5.45 -12.71
N ILE A 348 9.86 5.45 -12.32
CA ILE A 348 9.08 6.65 -12.04
C ILE A 348 8.28 6.43 -10.76
N VAL A 349 8.42 7.37 -9.82
CA VAL A 349 7.53 7.51 -8.67
C VAL A 349 6.81 8.85 -8.81
N LYS A 350 5.48 8.80 -8.96
CA LYS A 350 4.64 10.00 -9.05
C LYS A 350 4.33 10.49 -7.63
N VAL A 351 4.58 11.77 -7.38
CA VAL A 351 4.24 12.44 -6.12
C VAL A 351 3.00 13.30 -6.36
N ILE A 352 2.01 13.17 -5.49
CA ILE A 352 0.79 13.96 -5.48
C ILE A 352 0.69 14.65 -4.14
N ARG A 353 0.43 15.95 -4.16
CA ARG A 353 0.11 16.75 -2.97
C ARG A 353 -1.32 17.22 -3.09
N LEU A 354 -2.05 17.15 -2.00
CA LEU A 354 -3.41 17.66 -1.92
C LEU A 354 -3.37 19.04 -1.27
N GLU A 355 -4.30 19.89 -1.70
CA GLU A 355 -4.64 21.12 -0.99
C GLU A 355 -5.00 20.77 0.46
N SER A 356 -4.42 21.50 1.41
CA SER A 356 -4.76 21.33 2.82
C SER A 356 -6.02 22.13 3.18
N TYR A 357 -6.61 21.82 4.34
CA TYR A 357 -7.73 22.60 4.86
C TYR A 357 -7.37 24.08 5.07
N GLU A 358 -6.16 24.34 5.57
CA GLU A 358 -5.65 25.71 5.76
C GLU A 358 -5.44 26.42 4.41
N ASP A 359 -4.94 25.71 3.40
CA ASP A 359 -4.83 26.26 2.04
C ASP A 359 -6.22 26.61 1.49
N ALA A 360 -7.20 25.73 1.65
CA ALA A 360 -8.57 25.98 1.19
C ALA A 360 -9.15 27.24 1.84
N LEU A 361 -9.04 27.39 3.17
CA LEU A 361 -9.48 28.59 3.89
C LEU A 361 -8.79 29.86 3.40
N ASN A 362 -7.47 29.82 3.21
CA ASN A 362 -6.69 30.97 2.74
C ASN A 362 -7.02 31.37 1.30
N ASN A 363 -7.52 30.44 0.48
CA ASN A 363 -7.91 30.71 -0.90
C ASN A 363 -9.35 31.21 -1.05
N ILE A 364 -10.15 31.22 0.02
CA ILE A 364 -11.52 31.75 -0.05
C ILE A 364 -11.46 33.24 -0.41
N ALA A 365 -11.87 33.55 -1.63
CA ALA A 365 -12.07 34.91 -2.12
C ALA A 365 -13.57 35.27 -2.07
N PHE A 366 -13.88 36.53 -1.77
CA PHE A 366 -15.23 37.09 -1.78
C PHE A 366 -15.37 38.11 -2.91
N ASP A 367 -16.49 38.06 -3.62
CA ASP A 367 -16.73 38.90 -4.80
C ASP A 367 -17.01 40.39 -4.48
N ASP A 368 -17.33 40.75 -3.23
CA ASP A 368 -17.82 42.10 -2.89
C ASP A 368 -17.58 42.46 -1.39
N PRO A 369 -17.49 43.75 -0.99
CA PRO A 369 -17.34 44.17 0.42
C PRO A 369 -18.54 43.79 1.32
N THR A 370 -19.65 43.33 0.73
CA THR A 370 -20.85 42.84 1.40
C THR A 370 -20.64 41.52 2.16
N GLY A 371 -19.60 40.74 1.84
CA GLY A 371 -19.28 39.51 2.58
C GLY A 371 -18.91 39.73 4.05
N GLN A 372 -18.41 40.92 4.42
CA GLN A 372 -18.23 41.30 5.83
C GLN A 372 -19.54 41.61 6.56
N GLN A 373 -20.59 42.03 5.84
CA GLN A 373 -21.94 42.19 6.40
C GLN A 373 -22.69 40.85 6.49
N ALA A 374 -22.36 39.88 5.63
CA ALA A 374 -22.94 38.53 5.66
C ALA A 374 -22.76 37.83 7.02
N MET A 375 -21.63 38.08 7.72
CA MET A 375 -21.34 37.54 9.06
C MET A 375 -22.28 38.03 10.18
N GLN A 376 -23.24 38.91 9.88
CA GLN A 376 -24.24 39.40 10.83
C GLN A 376 -25.60 38.67 10.74
N PHE A 377 -25.76 37.72 9.80
CA PHE A 377 -27.02 37.00 9.58
C PHE A 377 -27.02 35.59 10.19
N GLU A 378 -28.22 35.04 10.42
CA GLU A 378 -28.42 33.68 10.93
C GLU A 378 -27.87 32.60 9.97
N ASP A 379 -27.52 31.43 10.52
CA ASP A 379 -26.75 30.34 9.88
C ASP A 379 -27.19 29.96 8.45
N TYR A 380 -28.49 29.93 8.16
CA TYR A 380 -29.00 29.55 6.83
C TYR A 380 -28.74 30.61 5.76
N LEU A 381 -28.93 31.89 6.10
CA LEU A 381 -28.68 33.00 5.17
C LEU A 381 -27.18 33.14 4.92
N LEU A 382 -26.38 32.94 5.98
CA LEU A 382 -24.92 32.92 5.92
C LEU A 382 -24.41 31.84 4.97
N GLN A 383 -24.90 30.59 5.07
CA GLN A 383 -24.50 29.51 4.17
C GLN A 383 -24.81 29.81 2.69
N TYR A 384 -25.98 30.38 2.39
CA TYR A 384 -26.36 30.72 1.03
C TYR A 384 -25.52 31.88 0.47
N MET A 385 -25.30 32.93 1.27
CA MET A 385 -24.50 34.09 0.87
C MET A 385 -23.03 33.71 0.64
N LEU A 386 -22.42 32.96 1.57
CA LEU A 386 -21.06 32.45 1.41
C LEU A 386 -20.91 31.60 0.15
N LYS A 387 -21.89 30.76 -0.18
CA LYS A 387 -21.86 29.93 -1.39
C LYS A 387 -21.86 30.74 -2.70
N TRP A 388 -22.60 31.85 -2.72
CA TRP A 388 -22.65 32.71 -3.91
C TRP A 388 -21.43 33.62 -4.01
N GLU A 389 -21.06 34.29 -2.92
CA GLU A 389 -19.98 35.27 -2.88
C GLU A 389 -18.59 34.67 -3.05
N THR A 390 -18.43 33.36 -2.79
CA THR A 390 -17.15 32.66 -2.91
C THR A 390 -17.06 31.83 -4.18
N ARG A 391 -18.05 31.87 -5.08
CA ARG A 391 -18.12 30.98 -6.26
C ARG A 391 -16.96 31.17 -7.25
N HIS A 392 -16.32 32.34 -7.26
CA HIS A 392 -15.14 32.63 -8.08
C HIS A 392 -13.82 32.32 -7.35
N SER A 393 -13.89 31.80 -6.12
CA SER A 393 -12.74 31.31 -5.38
C SER A 393 -12.07 30.14 -6.09
N GLU A 394 -10.74 30.19 -6.20
CA GLU A 394 -9.95 29.14 -6.86
C GLU A 394 -10.10 27.77 -6.16
N THR A 395 -10.31 27.75 -4.83
CA THR A 395 -10.53 26.49 -4.07
C THR A 395 -11.88 25.84 -4.40
N LEU A 396 -12.85 26.62 -4.87
CA LEU A 396 -14.18 26.12 -5.28
C LEU A 396 -14.27 25.80 -6.78
N LEU A 397 -13.11 25.67 -7.44
CA LEU A 397 -12.96 25.49 -8.89
C LEU A 397 -13.64 26.65 -9.67
N ASN A 398 -12.89 27.72 -9.90
CA ASN A 398 -13.34 28.80 -10.76
C ASN A 398 -13.36 28.33 -12.22
N VAL A 399 -14.57 28.01 -12.70
CA VAL A 399 -14.77 27.46 -14.04
C VAL A 399 -14.40 28.43 -15.17
N GLU A 400 -14.39 29.74 -14.91
CA GLU A 400 -13.96 30.74 -15.90
C GLU A 400 -12.46 30.62 -16.21
N ASN A 401 -11.67 30.26 -15.21
CA ASN A 401 -10.23 30.05 -15.33
C ASN A 401 -9.87 28.71 -16.00
N LEU A 402 -10.86 27.85 -16.28
CA LEU A 402 -10.65 26.63 -17.08
C LEU A 402 -10.44 26.92 -18.57
N THR A 403 -10.58 28.16 -19.00
CA THR A 403 -10.07 28.61 -20.31
C THR A 403 -8.55 28.62 -20.38
N LYS A 404 -7.87 28.69 -19.22
CA LYS A 404 -6.42 28.59 -19.08
C LYS A 404 -5.97 27.48 -18.13
N PRO A 405 -6.31 26.22 -18.42
CA PRO A 405 -6.23 25.12 -17.46
C PRO A 405 -4.79 24.78 -17.04
N PHE A 406 -3.77 25.19 -17.80
CA PHE A 406 -2.37 24.92 -17.47
C PHE A 406 -1.72 25.99 -16.59
N SER A 407 -2.44 27.09 -16.30
CA SER A 407 -1.95 28.21 -15.49
C SER A 407 -2.74 28.43 -14.21
N TYR A 408 -3.69 27.55 -13.89
CA TYR A 408 -4.51 27.60 -12.68
C TYR A 408 -3.66 27.50 -11.41
N GLN A 409 -3.92 28.34 -10.41
CA GLN A 409 -3.03 28.53 -9.26
C GLN A 409 -3.79 28.72 -7.94
N LEU A 410 -3.34 28.02 -6.91
CA LEU A 410 -3.77 28.26 -5.53
C LEU A 410 -2.70 29.01 -4.75
N HIS A 411 -3.13 29.80 -3.77
CA HIS A 411 -2.27 30.46 -2.80
C HIS A 411 -2.01 29.51 -1.63
N ILE A 412 -0.80 28.95 -1.55
CA ILE A 412 -0.41 28.04 -0.47
C ILE A 412 0.36 28.83 0.59
N HIS A 413 -0.05 28.69 1.85
CA HIS A 413 0.64 29.32 2.98
C HIS A 413 1.58 28.32 3.66
N ARG A 414 2.90 28.52 3.55
CA ARG A 414 3.91 27.65 4.16
C ARG A 414 5.07 28.47 4.70
N ASP A 415 5.62 28.03 5.82
CA ASP A 415 6.78 28.65 6.47
C ASP A 415 6.59 30.17 6.73
N GLY A 416 5.35 30.60 6.95
CA GLY A 416 4.99 32.00 7.17
C GLY A 416 4.85 32.85 5.91
N GLU A 417 4.90 32.25 4.72
CA GLU A 417 4.76 32.94 3.43
C GLU A 417 3.64 32.34 2.58
N THR A 418 2.86 33.21 1.94
CA THR A 418 1.90 32.83 0.90
C THR A 418 2.57 32.81 -0.46
N ARG A 419 2.45 31.70 -1.20
CA ARG A 419 3.03 31.53 -2.54
C ARG A 419 1.99 30.99 -3.52
N ALA A 420 1.95 31.53 -4.72
CA ALA A 420 1.15 30.98 -5.81
C ALA A 420 1.75 29.64 -6.27
N GLN A 421 0.93 28.59 -6.28
CA GLN A 421 1.30 27.24 -6.64
C GLN A 421 0.41 26.75 -7.77
N ALA A 422 1.02 26.31 -8.88
CA ALA A 422 0.29 25.73 -9.99
C ALA A 422 -0.41 24.43 -9.58
N VAL A 423 -1.67 24.29 -10.02
CA VAL A 423 -2.51 23.10 -9.83
C VAL A 423 -2.55 22.30 -11.13
N ASP A 424 -2.31 20.98 -11.04
CA ASP A 424 -2.49 20.08 -12.18
C ASP A 424 -3.97 19.68 -12.30
N LEU A 425 -4.82 20.61 -12.74
CA LEU A 425 -6.25 20.35 -12.99
C LEU A 425 -6.49 19.12 -13.88
N PRO A 426 -5.72 18.91 -14.98
CA PRO A 426 -5.84 17.70 -15.78
C PRO A 426 -5.67 16.41 -15.00
N GLU A 427 -4.66 16.34 -14.13
CA GLU A 427 -4.43 15.18 -13.28
C GLU A 427 -5.52 15.05 -12.20
N THR A 428 -5.93 16.15 -11.56
CA THR A 428 -7.04 16.16 -10.58
C THR A 428 -8.32 15.57 -11.18
N PHE A 429 -8.73 16.06 -12.36
CA PHE A 429 -9.91 15.55 -13.04
C PHE A 429 -9.77 14.07 -13.42
N ALA A 430 -8.58 13.62 -13.82
CA ALA A 430 -8.34 12.22 -14.12
C ALA A 430 -8.52 11.31 -12.87
N TYR A 431 -8.14 11.79 -11.68
CA TYR A 431 -8.41 11.06 -10.42
C TYR A 431 -9.90 11.05 -10.08
N LEU A 432 -10.57 12.21 -10.16
CA LEU A 432 -12.00 12.36 -9.86
C LEU A 432 -12.91 11.58 -10.83
N LEU A 433 -12.45 11.38 -12.06
CA LEU A 433 -13.12 10.54 -13.04
C LEU A 433 -12.86 9.03 -12.81
N GLY A 434 -11.94 8.67 -11.92
CA GLY A 434 -11.49 7.28 -11.76
C GLY A 434 -10.74 6.75 -12.98
N LEU A 435 -10.09 7.64 -13.75
CA LEU A 435 -9.49 7.29 -15.03
C LEU A 435 -8.20 6.49 -14.84
N ASN A 436 -8.19 5.25 -15.33
CA ASN A 436 -6.97 4.48 -15.53
C ASN A 436 -6.30 4.96 -16.83
N VAL A 437 -5.42 5.94 -16.68
CA VAL A 437 -4.70 6.58 -17.78
C VAL A 437 -3.74 5.58 -18.44
N ARG A 438 -3.97 5.31 -19.72
CA ARG A 438 -3.11 4.46 -20.56
C ARG A 438 -2.12 5.28 -21.37
N LYS A 439 -2.54 6.46 -21.83
CA LYS A 439 -1.70 7.39 -22.58
C LYS A 439 -1.96 8.81 -22.12
N ARG A 440 -0.88 9.54 -21.84
CA ARG A 440 -0.88 10.99 -21.65
C ARG A 440 0.05 11.57 -22.71
N GLN A 441 -0.44 12.50 -23.51
CA GLN A 441 0.34 13.09 -24.61
C GLN A 441 0.10 14.59 -24.70
N VAL A 442 1.15 15.33 -25.04
CA VAL A 442 1.08 16.75 -25.38
C VAL A 442 1.28 16.89 -26.89
N ILE A 443 0.39 17.62 -27.54
CA ILE A 443 0.48 17.93 -28.98
C ILE A 443 0.24 19.42 -29.14
N ASN A 444 0.94 20.06 -30.08
CA ASN A 444 0.76 21.47 -30.38
C ASN A 444 0.17 21.65 -31.78
N ASP A 445 -0.80 22.56 -31.91
CA ASP A 445 -1.25 23.11 -33.19
C ASP A 445 -0.76 24.56 -33.30
N SER A 446 0.39 24.77 -33.93
CA SER A 446 1.08 26.06 -33.94
C SER A 446 1.40 26.55 -32.52
N ASP A 447 0.71 27.60 -32.06
CA ASP A 447 0.82 28.22 -30.75
C ASP A 447 -0.12 27.57 -29.69
N ARG A 448 -1.03 26.68 -30.10
CA ARG A 448 -2.01 26.06 -29.20
C ARG A 448 -1.50 24.75 -28.63
N ARG A 449 -1.49 24.67 -27.31
CA ARG A 449 -1.14 23.46 -26.57
C ARG A 449 -2.37 22.61 -26.28
N TYR A 450 -2.26 21.32 -26.57
CA TYR A 450 -3.23 20.29 -26.21
C TYR A 450 -2.60 19.29 -25.24
N LEU A 451 -3.31 18.96 -24.16
CA LEU A 451 -2.94 17.86 -23.27
C LEU A 451 -4.06 16.83 -23.27
N ILE A 452 -3.74 15.62 -23.73
CA ILE A 452 -4.71 14.56 -23.95
C ILE A 452 -4.43 13.41 -22.99
N TYR A 453 -5.45 13.03 -22.24
CA TYR A 453 -5.50 11.80 -21.46
C TYR A 453 -6.40 10.80 -22.19
N ARG A 454 -5.88 9.59 -22.40
CA ARG A 454 -6.67 8.45 -22.87
C ARG A 454 -6.56 7.31 -21.87
N GLY A 455 -7.69 6.71 -21.53
CA GLY A 455 -7.75 5.66 -20.53
C GLY A 455 -9.09 4.96 -20.52
N ALA A 456 -9.34 4.22 -19.46
CA ALA A 456 -10.66 3.66 -19.19
C ALA A 456 -11.10 3.98 -17.76
N THR A 457 -12.40 4.20 -17.55
CA THR A 457 -12.97 4.25 -16.19
C THR A 457 -12.99 2.86 -15.58
N ARG A 458 -13.33 2.76 -14.29
CA ARG A 458 -13.45 1.49 -13.58
C ARG A 458 -14.51 0.57 -14.19
N GLU A 459 -15.56 1.14 -14.76
CA GLU A 459 -16.66 0.45 -15.46
C GLU A 459 -16.25 0.00 -16.88
N GLY A 460 -15.00 0.23 -17.29
CA GLY A 460 -14.46 -0.21 -18.57
C GLY A 460 -14.76 0.71 -19.75
N ARG A 461 -15.40 1.86 -19.53
CA ARG A 461 -15.65 2.86 -20.59
C ARG A 461 -14.35 3.52 -21.00
N LYS A 462 -14.05 3.53 -22.29
CA LYS A 462 -12.86 4.18 -22.87
C LYS A 462 -13.13 5.68 -22.97
N VAL A 463 -12.21 6.48 -22.44
CA VAL A 463 -12.38 7.94 -22.36
C VAL A 463 -11.19 8.67 -22.98
N ALA A 464 -11.48 9.76 -23.70
CA ALA A 464 -10.52 10.79 -24.01
C ALA A 464 -10.88 12.10 -23.28
N VAL A 465 -9.92 12.67 -22.55
CA VAL A 465 -10.02 14.02 -21.98
C VAL A 465 -9.02 14.92 -22.70
N ILE A 466 -9.49 15.99 -23.33
CA ILE A 466 -8.68 16.91 -24.13
C ILE A 466 -8.72 18.29 -23.46
N TRP A 467 -7.59 18.68 -22.89
CA TRP A 467 -7.37 19.99 -22.29
C TRP A 467 -6.75 20.94 -23.31
N ARG A 468 -7.26 22.17 -23.38
CA ARG A 468 -6.96 23.19 -24.38
C ARG A 468 -6.84 24.57 -23.72
N GLU A 469 -5.97 25.43 -24.25
CA GLU A 469 -5.96 26.86 -23.91
C GLU A 469 -6.98 27.59 -24.80
N THR A 470 -8.16 27.91 -24.24
CA THR A 470 -9.32 28.43 -24.98
C THR A 470 -9.63 29.91 -24.74
N GLU A 471 -8.81 30.61 -23.95
CA GLU A 471 -9.03 32.03 -23.69
C GLU A 471 -9.08 32.84 -25.01
N GLY A 472 -10.14 33.63 -25.16
CA GLY A 472 -10.33 34.51 -26.31
C GLY A 472 -10.72 33.78 -27.61
N TRP A 473 -10.98 32.48 -27.58
CA TRP A 473 -11.42 31.73 -28.76
C TRP A 473 -12.76 32.23 -29.30
N LYS A 474 -12.87 32.25 -30.62
CA LYS A 474 -14.10 32.57 -31.39
C LYS A 474 -14.51 31.38 -32.25
N ASP A 475 -15.63 31.46 -32.95
CA ASP A 475 -16.19 30.35 -33.76
C ASP A 475 -15.18 29.73 -34.75
N LYS A 476 -14.31 30.56 -35.36
CA LYS A 476 -13.25 30.08 -36.26
C LYS A 476 -12.25 29.18 -35.55
N ASP A 477 -11.99 29.44 -34.28
CA ASP A 477 -11.04 28.72 -33.45
C ASP A 477 -11.59 27.36 -33.05
N TYR A 478 -12.87 27.29 -32.66
CA TYR A 478 -13.58 26.02 -32.41
C TYR A 478 -13.72 25.17 -33.68
N THR A 479 -13.86 25.81 -34.84
CA THR A 479 -13.86 25.11 -36.13
C THR A 479 -12.50 24.51 -36.45
N ARG A 480 -11.41 25.27 -36.26
CA ARG A 480 -10.02 24.78 -36.42
C ARG A 480 -9.75 23.62 -35.46
N ASP A 481 -10.14 23.78 -34.20
CA ASP A 481 -9.99 22.76 -33.15
C ASP A 481 -10.65 21.43 -33.53
N LYS A 482 -11.90 21.47 -34.00
CA LYS A 482 -12.61 20.29 -34.50
C LYS A 482 -11.83 19.57 -35.61
N VAL A 483 -11.32 20.31 -36.60
CA VAL A 483 -10.57 19.74 -37.73
C VAL A 483 -9.26 19.14 -37.25
N PHE A 484 -8.55 19.82 -36.37
CA PHE A 484 -7.28 19.36 -35.80
C PHE A 484 -7.46 18.07 -34.98
N VAL A 485 -8.45 18.03 -34.07
CA VAL A 485 -8.75 16.86 -33.23
C VAL A 485 -9.10 15.64 -34.08
N ALA A 486 -9.86 15.82 -35.17
CA ALA A 486 -10.18 14.76 -36.11
C ALA A 486 -8.95 14.27 -36.89
N ALA A 487 -8.11 15.18 -37.40
CA ALA A 487 -6.89 14.83 -38.11
C ALA A 487 -5.88 14.05 -37.24
N GLN A 488 -5.86 14.35 -35.94
CA GLN A 488 -5.01 13.68 -34.94
C GLN A 488 -5.66 12.41 -34.35
N GLN A 489 -6.88 12.03 -34.77
CA GLN A 489 -7.59 10.84 -34.31
C GLN A 489 -7.73 10.76 -32.77
N LEU A 490 -7.87 11.90 -32.09
CA LEU A 490 -7.80 11.95 -30.63
C LEU A 490 -9.02 11.34 -29.95
N THR A 491 -10.16 11.31 -30.66
CA THR A 491 -11.45 10.78 -30.19
C THR A 491 -11.77 9.41 -30.78
N GLU A 492 -10.86 8.79 -31.53
CA GLU A 492 -11.14 7.52 -32.18
C GLU A 492 -11.15 6.35 -31.18
N GLY A 493 -12.20 5.52 -31.23
CA GLY A 493 -12.28 4.30 -30.41
C GLY A 493 -12.48 4.55 -28.91
N VAL A 494 -12.97 5.72 -28.53
CA VAL A 494 -13.40 6.02 -27.15
C VAL A 494 -14.93 6.13 -27.09
N ASP A 495 -15.49 5.78 -25.94
CA ASP A 495 -16.93 5.84 -25.67
C ASP A 495 -17.36 7.25 -25.21
N ASP A 496 -16.45 7.98 -24.55
CA ASP A 496 -16.70 9.31 -24.02
C ASP A 496 -15.55 10.28 -24.35
N VAL A 497 -15.92 11.50 -24.70
CA VAL A 497 -14.99 12.61 -24.93
C VAL A 497 -15.35 13.77 -24.00
N TYR A 498 -14.36 14.21 -23.21
CA TYR A 498 -14.48 15.38 -22.34
C TYR A 498 -13.49 16.45 -22.75
N VAL A 499 -13.93 17.71 -22.72
CA VAL A 499 -13.13 18.88 -23.07
C VAL A 499 -13.43 20.04 -22.12
N ASN A 500 -12.47 20.91 -21.87
CA ASN A 500 -12.70 22.15 -21.13
C ASN A 500 -13.30 23.23 -22.03
N GLY A 501 -14.37 23.88 -21.56
CA GLY A 501 -15.13 24.89 -22.26
C GLY A 501 -15.95 24.35 -23.44
N ASP A 502 -16.43 25.29 -24.26
CA ASP A 502 -17.24 24.98 -25.43
C ASP A 502 -16.49 24.17 -26.49
N SER A 503 -17.22 23.47 -27.36
CA SER A 503 -16.60 22.63 -28.37
C SER A 503 -17.49 22.32 -29.56
N TYR A 504 -16.89 22.28 -30.75
CA TYR A 504 -17.51 21.76 -31.98
C TYR A 504 -17.06 20.32 -32.30
N ILE A 505 -16.24 19.70 -31.43
CA ILE A 505 -15.81 18.30 -31.57
C ILE A 505 -17.05 17.41 -31.41
N PRO A 506 -17.37 16.52 -32.38
CA PRO A 506 -18.54 15.67 -32.31
C PRO A 506 -18.55 14.79 -31.06
N GLY A 507 -19.66 14.81 -30.31
CA GLY A 507 -19.85 13.99 -29.10
C GLY A 507 -19.04 14.43 -27.88
N ALA A 508 -18.28 15.53 -27.95
CA ALA A 508 -17.56 16.07 -26.80
C ALA A 508 -18.53 16.71 -25.80
N ARG A 509 -18.29 16.47 -24.51
CA ARG A 509 -19.01 17.11 -23.40
C ARG A 509 -18.07 18.04 -22.65
N ALA A 510 -18.61 19.20 -22.25
CA ALA A 510 -17.95 20.10 -21.31
C ALA A 510 -17.67 19.35 -19.99
N LEU A 511 -16.43 19.45 -19.49
CA LEU A 511 -16.02 18.74 -18.28
C LEU A 511 -16.41 19.47 -16.99
N GLU A 512 -16.69 20.77 -17.07
CA GLU A 512 -16.94 21.67 -15.93
C GLU A 512 -18.05 21.17 -15.01
N PRO A 513 -19.25 20.80 -15.50
CA PRO A 513 -20.32 20.35 -14.61
C PRO A 513 -19.95 19.06 -13.88
N LEU A 514 -19.26 18.14 -14.57
CA LEU A 514 -18.81 16.88 -13.98
C LEU A 514 -17.66 17.12 -12.99
N PHE A 515 -16.72 18.00 -13.31
CA PHE A 515 -15.60 18.32 -12.42
C PHE A 515 -16.13 18.94 -11.12
N LYS A 516 -17.03 19.93 -11.21
CA LYS A 516 -17.64 20.56 -10.04
C LYS A 516 -18.46 19.56 -9.22
N ALA A 517 -19.29 18.73 -9.87
CA ALA A 517 -20.03 17.69 -9.18
C ALA A 517 -19.10 16.71 -8.45
N ARG A 518 -18.01 16.25 -9.07
CA ARG A 518 -17.07 15.30 -8.44
C ARG A 518 -16.24 15.91 -7.32
N MET A 519 -16.01 17.22 -7.32
CA MET A 519 -15.34 17.90 -6.22
C MET A 519 -16.26 18.14 -5.01
N PHE A 520 -17.56 18.37 -5.21
CA PHE A 520 -18.43 18.92 -4.16
C PHE A 520 -19.72 18.13 -3.88
N ALA A 521 -20.01 17.01 -4.57
CA ALA A 521 -21.28 16.30 -4.45
C ALA A 521 -21.63 15.81 -3.02
N ASP A 522 -20.64 15.55 -2.16
CA ASP A 522 -20.89 15.16 -0.76
C ASP A 522 -21.13 16.36 0.18
N VAL A 523 -20.92 17.60 -0.29
CA VAL A 523 -21.09 18.85 0.49
C VAL A 523 -22.51 19.43 0.32
N GLU A 524 -23.28 18.95 -0.66
CA GLU A 524 -24.59 19.50 -1.03
C GLU A 524 -25.80 18.60 -0.69
N ALA A 525 -25.60 17.49 0.04
CA ALA A 525 -26.66 16.54 0.41
C ALA A 525 -27.07 16.63 1.88
#